data_AF-A0A6F9DKC1-F1
#
_entry.id   AF-A0A6F9DKC1-F1
#
_cell.length_a   1.000
_cell.length_b   1.000
_cell.length_c   1.000
_cell.angle_alpha   90.00
_cell.angle_beta   90.00
_cell.angle_gamma   90.00
#
_symmetry.space_group_name_H-M   'P 1'
#
loop_
_entity.id
_entity.type
_entity.pdbx_description
1 polymer ?
#
loop_
_entity_poly.entity_id
_entity_poly.type
_entity_poly.pdbx_seq_one_letter_code
_entity_poly.pdbx_strand_id
1 'polypeptide(L)' 'MKMSKNQRAKLTCSPDYAYGPKGFPGLIPANATLIFDVELLAIN' A
#
# COMPACT_ATOMS: atom_id res chain seq x y z
N MET A 1 -6.88 -11.39 1.79
CA MET A 1 -6.26 -11.81 0.51
C MET A 1 -4.96 -12.54 0.81
N LYS A 2 -4.61 -13.59 0.05
CA LYS A 2 -3.31 -14.26 0.13
C LYS A 2 -2.58 -14.05 -1.20
N MET A 3 -1.28 -13.79 -1.15
CA MET A 3 -0.42 -13.70 -2.34
C MET A 3 0.48 -14.93 -2.43
N SER A 4 0.80 -15.35 -3.65
CA SER A 4 1.75 -16.43 -3.94
C SER A 4 3.03 -15.87 -4.56
N LYS A 5 4.14 -16.63 -4.47
CA LYS A 5 5.43 -16.25 -5.07
C LYS A 5 5.25 -15.90 -6.56
N ASN A 6 5.88 -14.81 -6.99
CA ASN A 6 5.82 -14.17 -8.31
C ASN A 6 4.46 -13.56 -8.69
N GLN A 7 3.51 -13.45 -7.75
CA GLN A 7 2.25 -12.77 -8.01
C GLN A 7 2.42 -11.25 -7.92
N ARG A 8 1.87 -10.53 -8.90
CA ARG A 8 1.71 -9.07 -8.88
C ARG A 8 0.28 -8.69 -8.55
N ALA A 9 0.09 -7.65 -7.74
CA ALA A 9 -1.23 -7.16 -7.34
C ALA A 9 -1.22 -5.65 -7.16
N LYS A 10 -2.39 -5.03 -7.36
CA LYS A 10 -2.63 -3.63 -6.97
C LYS A 10 -3.41 -3.59 -5.66
N LEU A 11 -2.82 -2.98 -4.64
CA LEU A 11 -3.42 -2.82 -3.33
C LEU A 11 -3.91 -1.38 -3.19
N THR A 12 -5.22 -1.21 -3.03
CA THR A 12 -5.82 0.08 -2.68
C THR A 12 -5.99 0.13 -1.17
N CYS A 13 -5.21 0.99 -0.51
CA CYS A 13 -5.22 1.17 0.93
C CYS A 13 -5.96 2.46 1.28
N SER A 14 -7.06 2.32 2.03
CA SER A 14 -7.75 3.46 2.63
C SER A 14 -6.87 4.14 3.68
N PRO A 15 -7.16 5.40 4.06
CA PRO A 15 -6.26 6.19 4.91
C PRO A 15 -5.96 5.56 6.27
N ASP A 16 -6.91 4.84 6.85
CA ASP A 16 -6.80 4.11 8.11
C ASP A 16 -5.77 2.96 8.07
N TYR A 17 -5.52 2.39 6.88
CA TYR A 17 -4.46 1.42 6.62
C TYR A 17 -3.19 2.05 6.02
N ALA A 18 -3.15 3.38 5.86
CA ALA A 18 -2.04 4.13 5.28
C ALA A 18 -1.48 5.16 6.28
N TYR A 19 -1.45 6.45 5.92
CA TYR A 19 -0.86 7.53 6.75
C TYR A 19 -1.91 8.36 7.51
N GLY A 20 -3.18 7.96 7.45
CA GLY A 20 -4.29 8.57 8.18
C GLY A 20 -4.39 10.09 8.04
N PRO A 21 -4.95 10.77 9.04
CA PRO A 21 -5.09 12.23 9.03
C PRO A 21 -3.77 13.01 9.02
N LYS A 22 -2.65 12.37 9.39
CA LYS A 22 -1.35 13.03 9.47
C LYS A 22 -0.68 13.14 8.09
N GLY A 23 -0.87 12.15 7.22
CA GLY A 23 -0.12 12.05 5.97
C GLY A 23 1.39 11.90 6.21
N PHE A 24 2.18 12.25 5.20
CA PHE A 24 3.65 12.31 5.27
C PHE A 24 4.15 13.62 4.63
N PRO A 25 4.91 14.46 5.36
CA PRO A 25 5.36 15.76 4.87
C PRO A 25 6.06 15.68 3.50
N GLY A 26 5.63 16.51 2.56
CA GLY A 26 6.26 16.63 1.24
C GLY A 26 5.99 15.48 0.26
N LEU A 27 5.20 14.46 0.65
CA LEU A 27 4.92 13.31 -0.23
C LEU A 27 3.46 12.84 -0.19
N ILE A 28 2.88 12.69 0.99
CA ILE A 28 1.56 12.06 1.15
C ILE A 28 0.60 13.03 1.86
N PRO A 29 -0.48 13.47 1.21
CA PRO A 29 -1.48 14.31 1.85
C PRO A 29 -2.17 13.63 3.03
N ALA A 30 -2.75 14.44 3.92
CA ALA A 30 -3.66 13.95 4.97
C ALA A 30 -4.85 13.20 4.35
N ASN A 31 -5.21 12.07 4.96
CA ASN A 31 -6.32 11.22 4.53
C ASN A 31 -6.24 10.70 3.08
N ALA A 32 -5.04 10.56 2.52
CA ALA A 32 -4.87 10.04 1.17
C ALA A 32 -5.11 8.53 1.09
N THR A 33 -5.88 8.08 0.09
CA THR A 33 -5.94 6.69 -0.33
C THR A 33 -4.75 6.38 -1.22
N LEU A 34 -4.03 5.30 -0.94
CA LEU A 34 -2.82 4.91 -1.67
C LEU A 34 -3.07 3.69 -2.54
N ILE A 35 -2.44 3.66 -3.72
CA ILE A 35 -2.45 2.49 -4.62
C ILE A 35 -1.01 1.99 -4.73
N PHE A 36 -0.76 0.78 -4.25
CA PHE A 36 0.53 0.12 -4.37
C PHE A 36 0.48 -0.95 -5.46
N ASP A 37 1.41 -0.90 -6.40
CA ASP A 37 1.65 -1.97 -7.37
C ASP A 37 2.80 -2.83 -6.85
N VAL A 38 2.49 -4.04 -6.35
CA VAL A 38 3.40 -4.89 -5.59
C VAL A 38 3.60 -6.24 -6.27
N GLU A 39 4.80 -6.79 -6.13
CA GLU A 39 5.16 -8.14 -6.59
C GLU A 39 5.78 -8.94 -5.44
N LEU A 40 5.29 -10.17 -5.22
CA LEU A 40 5.80 -11.03 -4.15
C LEU A 40 6.98 -11.88 -4.64
N LEU A 41 8.21 -11.44 -4.37
CA LEU A 41 9.41 -12.10 -4.88
C LEU A 41 9.80 -13.39 -4.11
N ALA A 42 9.64 -13.39 -2.79
CA ALA A 42 10.05 -14.52 -1.94
C ALA A 42 9.23 -14.58 -0.63
N ILE A 43 9.13 -15.79 -0.07
CA ILE A 43 8.68 -16.08 1.29
C ILE A 43 9.84 -16.86 1.93
N ASN A 44 10.37 -16.36 3.04
CA ASN A 44 11.50 -16.95 3.76
C ASN A 44 11.03 -17.76 4.96
#